data_AF-A0A925I7A9-F1
#
_entry.id   AF-A0A925I7A9-F1
#
_cell.length_a   1.000
_cell.length_b   1.000
_cell.length_c   1.000
_cell.angle_alpha   90.00
_cell.angle_beta   90.00
_cell.angle_gamma   90.00
#
_symmetry.space_group_name_H-M   'P 1'
#
loop_
_entity.id
_entity.type
_entity.pdbx_description
1 polymer ?
#
loop_
_entity_poly.entity_id
_entity_poly.type
_entity_poly.pdbx_seq_one_letter_code
_entity_poly.pdbx_strand_id
1 'polypeptide(L)' 'IRKAAHSLKSSSANVGADALAQLCKDMEKLGRLDTTEGAAAILGRMKQEFQAVRYSLSALLEKET' A
#
# COMPACT_ATOMS: atom_id res chain seq x y z
N ILE A 1 6.02 -4.92 11.71
CA ILE A 1 5.17 -4.95 10.49
C ILE A 1 3.75 -4.41 10.74
N ARG A 2 2.97 -4.95 11.68
CA ARG A 2 1.58 -4.53 11.95
C ARG A 2 1.34 -3.01 12.02
N LYS A 3 2.08 -2.29 12.87
CA LYS A 3 1.91 -0.83 13.05
C LYS A 3 2.21 -0.05 11.75
N ALA A 4 3.29 -0.38 11.06
CA ALA A 4 3.65 0.26 9.80
C ALA A 4 2.60 0.01 8.70
N ALA A 5 2.13 -1.24 8.59
CA ALA A 5 1.07 -1.62 7.65
C ALA A 5 -0.26 -0.90 7.96
N HIS A 6 -0.59 -0.74 9.24
CA HIS A 6 -1.77 0.03 9.68
C HIS A 6 -1.70 1.50 9.27
N SER A 7 -0.58 2.18 9.56
CA SER A 7 -0.40 3.58 9.18
C SER A 7 -0.45 3.75 7.67
N LEU A 8 0.25 2.88 6.92
CA LEU A 8 0.30 2.96 5.46
C LEU A 8 -1.07 2.69 4.82
N LYS A 9 -1.88 1.77 5.39
CA LYS A 9 -3.26 1.53 4.97
C LYS A 9 -4.10 2.81 5.05
N SER A 10 -4.09 3.48 6.20
CA SER A 10 -4.88 4.70 6.41
C SER A 10 -4.42 5.83 5.49
N SER A 11 -3.10 6.03 5.35
CA SER A 11 -2.56 7.03 4.41
C SER A 11 -2.92 6.73 2.96
N SER A 12 -2.89 5.46 2.55
CA SER A 12 -3.24 5.06 1.18
C SER A 12 -4.73 5.28 0.91
N ALA A 13 -5.60 4.89 1.84
CA ALA A 13 -7.04 5.14 1.72
C ALA A 13 -7.38 6.64 1.65
N ASN A 14 -6.67 7.48 2.42
CA ASN A 14 -6.88 8.93 2.42
C ASN A 14 -6.63 9.59 1.05
N VAL A 15 -5.81 8.99 0.19
CA VAL A 15 -5.51 9.49 -1.16
C VAL A 15 -6.22 8.68 -2.25
N GLY A 16 -7.20 7.83 -1.89
CA GLY A 16 -7.94 6.99 -2.83
C GLY A 16 -7.15 5.82 -3.42
N ALA A 17 -5.99 5.48 -2.87
CA ALA A 17 -5.18 4.34 -3.30
C ALA A 17 -5.69 3.01 -2.72
N ASP A 18 -6.92 2.63 -3.11
CA ASP A 18 -7.66 1.53 -2.48
C ASP A 18 -6.96 0.16 -2.61
N ALA A 19 -6.37 -0.14 -3.77
CA ALA A 19 -5.63 -1.38 -3.99
C ALA A 19 -4.42 -1.48 -3.05
N LEU A 20 -3.67 -0.39 -2.90
CA LEU A 20 -2.54 -0.32 -1.97
C LEU A 20 -3.01 -0.41 -0.51
N ALA A 21 -4.14 0.20 -0.16
CA ALA A 21 -4.73 0.10 1.18
C ALA A 21 -5.13 -1.34 1.52
N GLN A 22 -5.68 -2.11 0.58
CA GLN A 22 -6.00 -3.53 0.79
C GLN A 22 -4.73 -4.37 1.00
N LEU A 23 -3.69 -4.17 0.20
CA LEU A 23 -2.42 -4.88 0.40
C LEU A 23 -1.79 -4.56 1.76
N CYS A 24 -1.91 -3.31 2.23
CA CYS A 24 -1.48 -2.94 3.58
C CYS A 24 -2.31 -3.65 4.66
N LYS A 25 -3.61 -3.84 4.45
CA LYS A 25 -4.47 -4.61 5.36
C LYS A 25 -4.06 -6.08 5.44
N ASP A 26 -3.70 -6.69 4.31
CA ASP A 26 -3.20 -8.06 4.28
C ASP A 26 -1.86 -8.19 5.01
N MET A 27 -0.95 -7.23 4.82
CA MET A 27 0.32 -7.16 5.56
C MET A 27 0.11 -6.91 7.07
N GLU A 28 -0.87 -6.09 7.44
CA GLU A 28 -1.28 -5.89 8.83
C GLU A 28 -1.79 -7.19 9.44
N LYS A 29 -2.58 -7.98 8.69
CA LYS A 29 -3.10 -9.29 9.11
C LYS A 29 -1.97 -10.29 9.35
N LEU A 30 -0.99 -10.40 8.46
CA LEU A 30 0.19 -11.26 8.69
C LEU A 30 0.91 -10.87 10.00
N GLY A 31 1.12 -9.56 10.21
CA GLY A 31 1.71 -9.06 11.46
C GLY A 31 0.84 -9.23 12.72
N ARG A 32 -0.47 -9.49 12.59
CA ARG A 32 -1.35 -9.86 13.71
C ARG A 32 -1.28 -11.35 14.03
N LEU A 33 -1.04 -12.16 13.00
CA LEU A 33 -0.89 -13.62 13.10
C LEU A 33 0.56 -14.05 13.45
N ASP A 34 1.45 -13.09 13.66
CA ASP A 34 2.88 -13.29 13.95
C ASP A 34 3.59 -14.19 12.94
N THR A 35 3.19 -14.08 11.67
CA THR A 35 3.77 -14.83 10.56
C THR A 35 4.28 -13.90 9.46
N THR A 36 5.30 -14.37 8.76
CA THR A 36 5.85 -13.72 7.55
C THR A 36 5.62 -14.56 6.29
N GLU A 37 4.92 -15.68 6.42
CA GLU A 37 4.57 -16.53 5.30
C GLU A 37 3.71 -15.74 4.29
N GLY A 38 4.11 -15.75 3.02
CA GLY A 38 3.48 -14.96 1.96
C GLY A 38 3.76 -13.45 1.99
N ALA A 39 4.49 -12.93 2.99
CA ALA A 39 4.76 -11.51 3.10
C ALA A 39 5.57 -10.95 1.93
N ALA A 40 6.51 -11.73 1.39
CA ALA A 40 7.33 -11.33 0.25
C ALA A 40 6.48 -11.07 -1.01
N ALA A 41 5.48 -11.91 -1.27
CA ALA A 41 4.58 -11.75 -2.41
C ALA A 41 3.66 -10.53 -2.25
N ILE A 42 3.15 -10.28 -1.03
CA ILE A 42 2.37 -9.08 -0.75
C ILE A 42 3.25 -7.83 -0.90
N LEU A 43 4.48 -7.85 -0.36
CA LEU A 43 5.40 -6.73 -0.47
C LEU A 43 5.77 -6.42 -1.93
N GLY A 44 5.95 -7.45 -2.75
CA GLY A 44 6.16 -7.29 -4.20
C GLY A 44 5.00 -6.54 -4.86
N ARG A 45 3.75 -6.94 -4.57
CA ARG A 45 2.55 -6.25 -5.07
C ARG A 45 2.43 -4.83 -4.53
N MET A 46 2.71 -4.60 -3.23
CA MET A 46 2.69 -3.27 -2.64
C MET A 46 3.64 -2.31 -3.35
N LYS A 47 4.84 -2.77 -3.74
CA LYS A 47 5.80 -1.95 -4.49
C LYS A 47 5.27 -1.57 -5.88
N GLN A 48 4.64 -2.50 -6.59
CA GLN A 48 4.06 -2.24 -7.91
C GLN A 48 2.90 -1.23 -7.80
N GLU A 49 1.94 -1.47 -6.90
CA GLU A 49 0.80 -0.57 -6.68
C GLU A 49 1.25 0.83 -6.24
N PHE A 50 2.25 0.92 -5.36
CA PHE A 50 2.79 2.21 -4.95
C PHE A 50 3.38 3.00 -6.13
N GLN A 51 4.11 2.34 -7.03
CA GLN A 51 4.65 3.00 -8.22
C GLN A 51 3.53 3.46 -9.16
N ALA A 52 2.51 2.63 -9.38
CA ALA A 52 1.36 2.98 -10.21
C ALA A 52 0.58 4.19 -9.67
N VAL A 53 0.32 4.22 -8.36
CA VAL A 53 -0.33 5.34 -7.68
C VAL A 53 0.51 6.61 -7.80
N ARG A 54 1.82 6.51 -7.51
CA ARG A 54 2.73 7.65 -7.63
C ARG A 54 2.76 8.23 -9.04
N TYR A 55 2.89 7.37 -10.05
CA TYR A 55 2.89 7.79 -11.44
C TYR A 55 1.59 8.51 -11.80
N SER A 56 0.44 7.94 -11.41
CA SER A 56 -0.87 8.52 -11.68
C SER A 56 -1.05 9.89 -11.02
N LEU A 57 -0.67 10.02 -9.74
CA LEU A 57 -0.76 11.28 -9.01
C LEU A 57 0.20 12.34 -9.57
N SER A 58 1.43 11.96 -9.94
CA SER A 58 2.37 12.87 -10.59
C SER A 58 1.86 13.37 -11.94
N ALA A 59 1.32 12.47 -12.78
CA ALA A 59 0.77 12.83 -14.07
C ALA A 59 -0.49 13.71 -13.97
N LEU A 60 -1.25 13.63 -12.86
CA LEU A 60 -2.34 14.56 -12.57
C LEU A 60 -1.81 15.95 -12.19
N LEU A 61 -0.80 16.01 -11.31
CA LEU A 61 -0.20 17.29 -10.91
C LEU A 61 0.39 18.05 -12.10
N GLU A 62 1.08 17.36 -13.02
CA GLU A 62 1.65 17.96 -14.23
C GLU A 62 0.59 18.54 -15.18
N LYS A 63 -0.65 18.04 -15.17
CA LYS A 63 -1.74 18.56 -16.02
C LYS A 63 -2.40 19.82 -15.46
N GLU A 64 -2.25 20.06 -14.16
CA GLU A 64 -2.83 21.21 -13.45
C GLU A 64 -1.85 22.40 -13.37
N THR A 65 -0.66 22.29 -14.00
CA THR A 65 0.37 23.34 -14.06
C THR A 65 0.51 23.90 -15.47
#